data_AF-A0A380MTZ7-F1
#
_entry.id   AF-A0A380MTZ7-F1
#
_cell.length_a   1.000
_cell.length_b   1.000
_cell.length_c   1.000
_cell.angle_alpha   90.00
_cell.angle_beta   90.00
_cell.angle_gamma   90.00
#
_symmetry.space_group_name_H-M   'P 1'
#
loop_
_entity.id
_entity.type
_entity.pdbx_description
1 polymer ?
#
loop_
_entity_poly.entity_id
_entity_poly.type
_entity_poly.pdbx_seq_one_letter_code
_entity_poly.pdbx_strand_id
1 'polypeptide(L)'
;MSTEIAVEKKPLSGLFTVLAIVLFLGGFYLAGSLFLASKAWYLRLAVAVLGAVLAAAALTQTIYWHKMISLVRGARIEMNKVFWPNKDELIKTTAMVLAIVTVFAIVLSIIDWILTLIVQLVL
;
A
#
# COMPACT_ATOMS: atom_id res chain seq x y z
N MET A 1 -4.73 -13.15 28.47
CA MET A 1 -5.77 -14.12 28.07
C MET A 1 -5.89 -14.05 26.56
N SER A 2 -4.98 -14.76 25.87
CA SER A 2 -4.99 -14.94 24.43
C SER A 2 -6.22 -15.77 24.07
N THR A 3 -7.27 -15.11 23.62
CA THR A 3 -8.39 -15.79 22.99
C THR A 3 -7.85 -16.43 21.72
N GLU A 4 -7.54 -17.73 21.81
CA GLU A 4 -7.48 -18.58 20.63
C GLU A 4 -8.77 -18.32 19.87
N ILE A 5 -8.66 -17.66 18.73
CA ILE A 5 -9.74 -17.57 17.77
C ILE A 5 -9.93 -19.03 17.35
N ALA A 6 -10.88 -19.72 17.98
CA ALA A 6 -11.34 -21.02 17.54
C ALA A 6 -11.73 -20.83 16.09
N VAL A 7 -10.82 -21.23 15.20
CA VAL A 7 -11.03 -21.18 13.77
C VAL A 7 -12.07 -22.24 13.53
N GLU A 8 -13.34 -21.82 13.48
CA GLU A 8 -14.41 -22.65 12.98
C GLU A 8 -14.00 -23.03 11.55
N LYS A 9 -13.42 -24.22 11.42
CA LYS A 9 -12.93 -24.75 10.15
C LYS A 9 -14.16 -25.06 9.32
N LYS A 10 -14.69 -24.04 8.65
CA LYS A 10 -15.66 -24.26 7.57
C LYS A 10 -14.92 -25.10 6.52
N PRO A 11 -15.30 -26.37 6.31
CA PRO A 11 -14.55 -27.29 5.46
C PRO A 11 -14.51 -26.81 4.00
N LEU A 12 -15.43 -25.92 3.64
CA LEU A 12 -15.57 -25.33 2.31
C LEU A 12 -14.66 -24.12 2.05
N SER A 13 -13.94 -23.60 3.04
CA SER A 13 -13.10 -22.38 2.89
C SER A 13 -11.89 -22.59 1.96
N GLY A 14 -11.30 -23.79 1.96
CA GLY A 14 -10.23 -24.16 1.03
C GLY A 14 -10.71 -24.15 -0.42
N LEU A 15 -11.92 -24.68 -0.67
CA LEU A 15 -12.52 -24.72 -2.01
C LEU A 15 -12.72 -23.32 -2.60
N PHE A 16 -13.27 -22.38 -1.82
CA PHE A 16 -13.47 -21.01 -2.28
C PHE A 16 -12.16 -20.26 -2.52
N THR A 17 -11.11 -20.58 -1.76
CA THR A 17 -9.78 -20.00 -1.98
C THR A 17 -9.19 -20.51 -3.29
N VAL A 18 -9.27 -21.82 -3.55
CA VAL A 18 -8.83 -22.42 -4.82
C VAL A 18 -9.66 -21.86 -5.98
N LEU A 19 -10.98 -21.76 -5.84
CA LEU A 19 -11.86 -21.18 -6.84
C LEU A 19 -11.50 -19.72 -7.15
N ALA A 20 -11.22 -18.91 -6.13
CA ALA A 20 -10.79 -17.52 -6.31
C ALA A 20 -9.46 -17.44 -7.08
N ILE A 21 -8.49 -18.30 -6.77
CA ILE A 21 -7.21 -18.37 -7.47
C ILE A 21 -7.42 -18.77 -8.94
N VAL A 22 -8.26 -19.78 -9.21
CA VAL A 22 -8.58 -20.21 -10.58
C VAL A 22 -9.30 -19.12 -11.36
N LEU A 23 -10.26 -18.41 -10.75
CA LEU A 23 -10.97 -17.30 -11.40
C LEU A 23 -10.05 -16.12 -11.68
N PHE A 24 -9.14 -15.80 -10.75
CA PHE A 24 -8.18 -14.71 -10.92
C PHE A 24 -7.15 -15.02 -12.01
N LEU A 25 -6.48 -16.17 -11.91
CA LEU A 25 -5.48 -16.60 -12.88
C LEU A 25 -6.11 -16.88 -14.24
N GLY A 26 -7.30 -17.49 -14.27
CA GLY A 26 -8.07 -17.71 -15.48
C GLY A 26 -8.48 -16.41 -16.16
N GLY A 27 -9.04 -15.45 -15.41
CA GLY A 27 -9.40 -14.13 -15.94
C GLY A 27 -8.19 -13.34 -16.46
N PHE A 28 -7.07 -13.38 -15.73
CA PHE A 28 -5.82 -12.73 -16.14
C PHE A 28 -5.20 -13.39 -17.38
N TYR A 29 -5.18 -14.72 -17.44
CA TYR A 29 -4.70 -15.47 -18.59
C TYR A 29 -5.56 -15.21 -19.83
N LEU A 30 -6.90 -15.21 -19.72
CA LEU A 30 -7.78 -14.90 -20.84
C LEU A 30 -7.56 -13.47 -21.35
N ALA A 31 -7.39 -12.50 -20.46
CA ALA A 31 -7.12 -11.11 -20.84
C ALA A 31 -5.78 -10.92 -21.58
N GLY A 32 -4.75 -11.71 -21.22
CA GLY A 32 -3.44 -11.69 -21.87
C GLY A 32 -3.27 -12.64 -23.06
N SER A 33 -4.25 -13.52 -23.32
CA SER A 33 -4.13 -14.57 -24.34
C SER A 33 -4.12 -14.04 -25.77
N LEU A 34 -3.45 -14.77 -26.68
CA LEU A 34 -3.43 -14.47 -28.12
C LEU A 34 -4.83 -14.47 -28.76
N PHE A 35 -5.81 -15.14 -28.14
CA PHE A 35 -7.21 -15.16 -28.59
C PHE A 35 -7.89 -13.78 -28.53
N LEU A 36 -7.54 -12.96 -27.54
CA LEU A 36 -8.04 -11.58 -27.41
C LEU A 36 -7.07 -10.56 -28.02
N ALA A 37 -5.92 -10.98 -28.57
CA ALA A 37 -4.90 -10.10 -29.12
C ALA A 37 -5.35 -9.30 -30.36
N SER A 38 -6.37 -9.79 -31.08
CA SER A 38 -6.99 -9.07 -32.21
C SER A 38 -8.20 -8.22 -31.79
N LYS A 39 -8.64 -8.31 -30.54
CA LYS A 39 -9.77 -7.54 -30.00
C LYS A 39 -9.29 -6.25 -29.33
N ALA A 40 -10.17 -5.27 -29.27
CA ALA A 40 -9.88 -3.97 -28.69
C ALA A 40 -9.46 -4.06 -27.22
N TRP A 41 -8.54 -3.17 -26.81
CA TRP A 41 -7.88 -3.21 -25.50
C TRP A 41 -8.85 -3.15 -24.31
N TYR A 42 -9.97 -2.44 -24.45
CA TYR A 42 -10.97 -2.29 -23.40
C TYR A 42 -11.69 -3.60 -23.07
N LEU A 43 -11.86 -4.51 -24.04
CA LEU A 43 -12.43 -5.84 -23.78
C LEU A 43 -11.48 -6.71 -22.96
N ARG A 44 -10.16 -6.59 -23.17
CA ARG A 44 -9.16 -7.30 -22.35
C ARG A 44 -9.19 -6.81 -20.91
N LEU A 45 -9.25 -5.50 -20.73
CA LEU A 45 -9.37 -4.88 -19.41
C LEU A 45 -10.68 -5.30 -18.73
N ALA A 46 -11.81 -5.32 -19.45
CA ALA A 46 -13.08 -5.75 -18.91
C ALA A 46 -13.05 -7.21 -18.41
N VAL A 47 -12.45 -8.14 -19.17
CA VAL A 47 -12.33 -9.55 -18.76
C VAL A 47 -11.40 -9.71 -17.55
N ALA A 48 -10.27 -8.98 -17.51
CA ALA A 48 -9.37 -8.99 -16.36
C ALA A 48 -10.06 -8.46 -15.10
N VAL A 49 -10.78 -7.34 -15.22
CA VAL A 49 -11.53 -6.73 -14.11
C VAL A 49 -12.66 -7.66 -13.65
N LEU A 50 -13.41 -8.27 -14.57
CA LEU A 50 -14.45 -9.25 -14.22
C LEU A 50 -13.86 -10.46 -13.47
N GLY A 51 -12.75 -11.02 -13.94
CA GLY A 51 -12.05 -12.11 -13.25
C GLY A 51 -11.58 -11.72 -11.85
N ALA A 52 -11.04 -10.51 -11.69
CA ALA A 52 -10.63 -9.97 -10.39
C ALA A 52 -11.81 -9.76 -9.45
N VAL A 53 -12.93 -9.23 -9.93
CA VAL A 53 -14.15 -9.01 -9.14
C VAL A 53 -14.76 -10.34 -8.69
N LEU A 54 -14.84 -11.34 -9.57
CA LEU A 54 -15.37 -12.66 -9.23
C LEU A 54 -14.45 -13.39 -8.23
N ALA A 55 -13.14 -13.27 -8.39
CA ALA A 55 -12.19 -13.80 -7.42
C ALA A 55 -12.33 -13.12 -6.05
N ALA A 56 -12.46 -11.79 -6.01
CA ALA A 56 -12.69 -11.05 -4.78
C ALA A 56 -14.01 -11.46 -4.10
N ALA A 57 -15.09 -11.65 -4.87
CA ALA A 57 -16.38 -12.13 -4.37
C ALA A 57 -16.31 -13.57 -3.82
N ALA A 58 -15.48 -14.43 -4.41
CA ALA A 58 -15.24 -15.77 -3.85
C ALA A 58 -14.47 -15.70 -2.52
N LEU A 59 -13.54 -14.75 -2.37
CA LEU A 59 -12.78 -14.55 -1.14
C LEU A 59 -13.64 -14.05 0.03
N THR A 60 -14.73 -13.32 -0.20
CA THR A 60 -15.59 -12.85 0.90
C THR A 60 -16.26 -13.99 1.67
N GLN A 61 -16.35 -15.19 1.07
CA GLN A 61 -16.93 -16.37 1.70
C GLN A 61 -15.91 -17.15 2.56
N THR A 62 -14.65 -16.71 2.60
CA THR A 62 -13.57 -17.37 3.34
C THR A 62 -13.50 -16.94 4.81
N ILE A 63 -12.90 -17.79 5.65
CA ILE A 63 -12.66 -17.46 7.08
C ILE A 63 -11.67 -16.29 7.20
N TYR A 64 -10.74 -16.17 6.25
CA TYR A 64 -9.75 -15.08 6.19
C TYR A 64 -10.41 -13.71 6.03
N TRP A 65 -11.50 -13.62 5.27
CA TRP A 65 -12.27 -12.38 5.10
C TRP A 65 -12.72 -11.77 6.43
N HIS A 66 -13.27 -12.61 7.32
CA HIS A 66 -13.75 -12.18 8.63
C HIS A 66 -12.60 -11.68 9.52
N LYS A 67 -11.44 -12.36 9.48
CA LYS A 67 -10.23 -11.93 10.20
C LYS A 67 -9.69 -10.60 9.68
N MET A 68 -9.69 -10.39 8.37
CA MET A 68 -9.27 -9.11 7.79
C MET A 68 -10.19 -7.97 8.21
N ILE A 69 -11.51 -8.18 8.18
CA ILE A 69 -12.48 -7.17 8.64
C ILE A 69 -12.29 -6.87 10.12
N SER A 70 -12.07 -7.88 10.97
CA SER A 70 -11.84 -7.65 12.40
C SER A 70 -10.55 -6.85 12.65
N LEU A 71 -9.49 -7.09 11.87
CA LEU A 71 -8.25 -6.32 11.94
C LEU A 71 -8.46 -4.86 11.50
N VAL A 72 -9.18 -4.61 10.41
CA VAL A 72 -9.50 -3.25 9.95
C VAL A 72 -10.34 -2.50 10.98
N ARG A 73 -11.33 -3.17 11.59
CA ARG A 73 -12.12 -2.60 12.68
C ARG A 73 -11.26 -2.29 13.89
N GLY A 74 -10.37 -3.20 14.29
CA GLY A 74 -9.40 -2.98 15.36
C GLY A 74 -8.46 -1.80 15.08
N ALA A 75 -7.93 -1.71 13.86
CA ALA A 75 -7.07 -0.61 13.42
C ALA A 75 -7.79 0.75 13.47
N ARG A 76 -9.08 0.81 13.10
CA ARG A 76 -9.88 2.04 13.23
C ARG A 76 -10.07 2.46 14.70
N ILE A 77 -10.30 1.50 15.59
CA ILE A 77 -10.42 1.77 17.03
C ILE A 77 -9.09 2.32 17.58
N GLU A 78 -7.96 1.74 17.16
CA GLU A 78 -6.63 2.19 17.58
C GLU A 78 -6.26 3.56 17.00
N MET A 79 -6.63 3.81 15.74
CA MET A 79 -6.42 5.11 15.08
C MET A 79 -7.16 6.24 15.80
N ASN A 80 -8.29 5.95 16.45
CA ASN A 80 -9.00 6.93 17.27
C ASN A 80 -8.29 7.24 18.61
N LYS A 81 -7.32 6.40 19.03
CA LYS A 81 -6.46 6.68 20.18
C LYS A 81 -5.26 7.55 19.81
N VAL A 82 -4.99 7.73 18.52
CA VAL A 82 -3.93 8.61 18.05
C VAL A 82 -4.41 10.04 18.21
N PHE A 83 -3.79 10.77 19.13
CA PHE A 83 -3.95 12.21 19.25
C PHE A 83 -3.24 12.86 18.06
N TRP A 84 -4.00 13.12 17.00
CA TRP A 84 -3.45 13.82 15.84
C TRP A 84 -3.03 15.22 16.27
N PRO A 85 -1.81 15.64 15.88
CA PRO A 85 -1.24 16.91 16.29
C PRO A 85 -2.15 18.06 15.87
N ASN A 86 -2.28 19.06 16.73
CA ASN A 86 -2.99 20.28 16.38
C ASN A 86 -2.22 21.03 15.27
N LYS A 87 -2.89 21.84 14.46
CA LYS A 87 -2.28 22.65 13.38
C LYS A 87 -1.10 23.48 13.92
N ASP A 88 -1.21 23.99 15.13
CA ASP A 88 -0.17 24.77 15.78
C ASP A 88 1.07 23.93 16.13
N GLU A 89 0.89 22.68 16.56
CA GLU A 89 1.99 21.76 16.86
C GLU A 89 2.69 21.30 15.58
N LEU A 90 1.92 21.04 14.52
CA LEU A 90 2.44 20.71 13.20
C LEU A 90 3.29 21.85 12.64
N ILE A 91 2.83 23.09 12.75
CA ILE A 91 3.57 24.27 12.28
C ILE A 91 4.82 24.47 13.12
N LYS A 92 4.75 24.36 14.46
CA LYS A 92 5.92 24.52 15.35
C LYS A 92 7.01 23.50 15.04
N THR A 93 6.64 22.23 14.92
CA THR A 93 7.60 21.15 14.63
C THR A 93 8.18 21.28 13.22
N THR A 94 7.37 21.62 12.22
CA THR A 94 7.85 21.85 10.84
C THR A 94 8.76 23.09 10.77
N ALA A 95 8.40 24.19 11.42
CA ALA A 95 9.21 25.41 11.46
C ALA A 95 10.56 25.17 12.17
N MET A 96 10.57 24.39 13.25
CA MET A 96 11.80 23.97 13.93
C MET A 96 12.72 23.20 12.97
N VAL A 97 12.19 22.23 12.23
CA VAL A 97 12.97 21.47 11.24
C VAL A 97 13.49 22.40 10.14
N LEU A 98 12.66 23.28 9.59
CA LEU A 98 13.07 24.25 8.58
C LEU A 98 14.19 25.18 9.06
N ALA A 99 14.12 25.64 10.31
CA ALA A 99 15.16 26.47 10.90
C ALA A 99 16.49 25.71 10.97
N ILE A 100 16.48 24.47 11.45
CA ILE A 100 17.68 23.62 11.52
C ILE A 100 18.25 23.35 10.13
N VAL A 101 17.41 22.99 9.16
CA VAL A 101 17.81 22.73 7.76
C VAL A 101 18.43 23.98 7.14
N THR A 102 17.87 25.17 7.41
CA THR A 102 18.42 26.45 6.92
C THR A 102 19.82 26.71 7.45
N VAL A 103 20.07 26.43 8.73
CA VAL A 103 21.41 26.56 9.33
C VAL A 103 22.40 25.62 8.64
N PHE A 104 22.04 24.35 8.45
CA PHE A 104 22.91 23.40 7.74
C PHE A 104 23.15 23.79 6.29
N ALA A 105 22.13 24.30 5.58
CA ALA A 105 22.28 24.77 4.20
C ALA A 105 23.28 25.93 4.09
N ILE A 106 23.25 26.88 5.03
CA ILE A 106 24.21 27.98 5.09
C ILE A 106 25.62 27.46 5.38
N VAL A 107 25.77 26.58 6.38
CA VAL A 107 27.08 26.02 6.75
C VAL A 107 27.70 25.25 5.59
N LEU A 108 26.93 24.38 4.94
CA LEU A 108 27.40 23.64 3.77
C LEU A 108 27.75 24.58 2.62
N SER A 109 26.90 25.58 2.33
CA SER A 109 27.19 26.55 1.28
C SER A 109 28.49 27.33 1.49
N ILE A 110 28.82 27.67 2.74
CA ILE A 110 30.10 28.34 3.07
C ILE A 110 31.28 27.40 2.81
N ILE A 111 31.16 26.14 3.22
CA ILE A 111 32.19 25.13 2.98
C ILE A 111 32.39 24.94 1.48
N ASP A 112 31.32 24.83 0.70
CA ASP A 112 31.38 24.69 -0.75
C ASP A 112 32.07 25.90 -1.43
N TRP A 113 31.80 27.12 -0.95
CA TRP A 113 32.52 28.32 -1.41
C TRP A 113 34.00 28.26 -1.09
N ILE A 114 34.38 27.88 0.13
CA ILE A 114 35.79 27.77 0.54
C ILE A 114 36.50 26.70 -0.29
N LEU A 115 35.88 25.53 -0.48
CA LEU A 115 36.44 24.46 -1.30
C LEU A 115 36.66 24.92 -2.74
N THR A 116 35.71 25.67 -3.32
CA THR A 116 35.83 26.22 -4.67
C THR A 116 37.00 27.18 -4.79
N LEU A 117 37.20 28.07 -3.80
CA LEU A 117 38.34 28.99 -3.76
C LEU A 117 39.67 28.23 -3.69
N ILE A 118 39.76 27.18 -2.87
CA ILE A 118 40.98 26.35 -2.77
C ILE A 118 41.27 25.67 -4.10
N VAL A 119 40.26 25.08 -4.74
CA VAL A 119 40.43 24.42 -6.04
C VAL A 119 40.90 25.41 -7.11
N GLN A 120 40.36 26.64 -7.13
CA GLN A 120 40.78 27.69 -8.06
C GLN A 120 42.19 28.23 -7.78
N LEU A 121 42.70 28.12 -6.55
CA LEU A 121 44.06 28.54 -6.21
C LEU A 121 45.10 27.48 -6.61
N VAL A 122 44.73 26.20 -6.54
CA VAL A 122 45.62 25.07 -6.85
C VAL A 122 45.75 24.83 -8.35
N LEU A 123 44.69 25.10 -9.12
CA LEU A 123 44.63 24.91 -10.57
C LEU A 123 45.11 26.17 -11.31
#